data_AF-A0A2G4HQC1-F1
#
_entry.id   AF-A0A2G4HQC1-F1
#
_cell.length_a   1.000
_cell.length_b   1.000
_cell.length_c   1.000
_cell.angle_alpha   90.00
_cell.angle_beta   90.00
_cell.angle_gamma   90.00
#
_symmetry.space_group_name_H-M   'P 1'
#
loop_
_entity.id
_entity.type
_entity.pdbx_description
1 polymer ?
#
loop_
_entity_poly.entity_id
_entity_poly.type
_entity_poly.pdbx_seq_one_letter_code
_entity_poly.pdbx_strand_id
1 'polypeptide(L)'
;MHGPEIHQGLAADAGQSVQVGPPVQAGPPVGPELPHPPPAGAIWLVSGIGEGPRLARALLARGWRLRVSVVGEAAGRAYSPHPALELQVGALAGRGAIAAALVAARHQGGFRWVVDGTHPFAERISADLLAVCRRLDQPLLRLQRPPVPVPIQAASTVPLESAGAGSSLSPGIGGLPRRHVLSSLADLTGLDLGGKRLLLAIGARRLGEALAHSPAKGHFARILPNPAALALARAAGLGDGQLACLHPVGAASPTPGAIERALCRRWGIDAVLCRQSGGVTETLWSELCVELGLELLLLRQPRGDDQPPGLEFSALLEALGYPA
;
A
#
# COMPACT_ATOMS: atom_id res chain seq x y z
N MET A 1 -12.54 19.01 -84.39
CA MET A 1 -13.43 18.92 -85.56
C MET A 1 -13.02 17.65 -86.29
N HIS A 2 -13.72 16.54 -86.32
CA HIS A 2 -15.15 16.20 -86.27
C HIS A 2 -15.31 14.88 -85.49
N GLY A 3 -16.33 14.75 -84.64
CA GLY A 3 -16.97 13.45 -84.42
C GLY A 3 -18.09 13.27 -85.46
N PRO A 4 -19.11 12.45 -85.21
CA PRO A 4 -19.12 11.11 -84.57
C PRO A 4 -19.76 10.10 -85.55
N GLU A 5 -19.89 8.82 -85.20
CA GLU A 5 -21.06 8.06 -85.67
C GLU A 5 -21.38 6.86 -84.77
N ILE A 6 -22.68 6.72 -84.55
CA ILE A 6 -23.35 5.89 -83.55
C ILE A 6 -23.86 4.66 -84.30
N HIS A 7 -23.70 3.46 -83.76
CA HIS A 7 -24.69 2.41 -84.01
C HIS A 7 -24.89 1.52 -82.78
N GLN A 8 -26.15 1.52 -82.33
CA GLN A 8 -26.71 0.74 -81.24
C GLN A 8 -26.74 -0.75 -81.60
N GLY A 9 -26.34 -1.58 -80.65
CA GLY A 9 -26.39 -3.04 -80.73
C GLY A 9 -27.74 -3.62 -80.31
N LEU A 10 -28.04 -4.79 -80.89
CA LEU A 10 -29.07 -5.71 -80.42
C LEU A 10 -28.47 -7.12 -80.29
N ALA A 11 -28.82 -7.77 -79.18
CA ALA A 11 -28.89 -9.23 -78.94
C ALA A 11 -27.59 -10.07 -79.04
N ALA A 12 -27.20 -10.71 -77.94
CA ALA A 12 -27.53 -12.11 -77.68
C ALA A 12 -26.74 -12.65 -76.47
N ASP A 13 -27.46 -13.44 -75.69
CA ASP A 13 -27.10 -14.18 -74.49
C ASP A 13 -25.97 -15.21 -74.74
N ALA A 14 -24.95 -15.22 -73.87
CA ALA A 14 -23.96 -16.29 -73.77
C ALA A 14 -23.48 -16.38 -72.30
N GLY A 15 -23.86 -17.48 -71.65
CA GLY A 15 -23.63 -17.73 -70.24
C GLY A 15 -22.16 -17.71 -69.82
N GLN A 16 -21.90 -17.07 -68.68
CA GLN A 16 -20.65 -17.20 -67.94
C GLN A 16 -20.87 -18.09 -66.71
N SER A 17 -20.20 -19.24 -66.76
CA SER A 17 -20.03 -20.17 -65.66
C SER A 17 -19.24 -19.51 -64.52
N VAL A 18 -19.91 -19.23 -63.40
CA VAL A 18 -19.26 -18.81 -62.15
C VAL A 18 -18.63 -20.04 -61.51
N GLN A 19 -17.30 -20.09 -61.44
CA GLN A 19 -16.58 -21.08 -60.65
C GLN A 19 -16.82 -20.83 -59.16
N VAL A 20 -17.50 -21.76 -58.50
CA VAL A 20 -17.69 -21.78 -57.05
C VAL A 20 -16.42 -22.35 -56.42
N GLY A 21 -15.68 -21.54 -55.66
CA GLY A 21 -14.55 -21.98 -54.86
C GLY A 21 -14.96 -22.95 -53.74
N PRO A 22 -14.03 -23.74 -53.19
CA PRO A 22 -14.34 -24.74 -52.18
C PRO A 22 -14.90 -24.09 -50.89
N PRO A 23 -15.75 -24.80 -50.13
CA PRO A 23 -16.36 -24.25 -48.92
C PRO A 23 -15.28 -23.90 -47.89
N VAL A 24 -15.34 -22.68 -47.38
CA VAL A 24 -14.53 -22.22 -46.24
C VAL A 24 -14.88 -23.12 -45.05
N GLN A 25 -13.89 -23.83 -44.52
CA GLN A 25 -14.05 -24.65 -43.31
C GLN A 25 -14.48 -23.74 -42.16
N ALA A 26 -15.66 -24.04 -41.59
CA ALA A 26 -16.10 -23.44 -40.34
C ALA A 26 -15.07 -23.75 -39.25
N GLY A 27 -14.54 -22.70 -38.62
CA GLY A 27 -13.72 -22.83 -37.42
C GLY A 27 -14.49 -23.54 -36.29
N PRO A 28 -13.79 -24.03 -35.25
CA PRO A 28 -14.44 -24.74 -34.15
C PRO A 28 -15.53 -23.86 -33.52
N PRO A 29 -16.63 -24.46 -33.02
CA PRO A 29 -17.75 -23.69 -32.47
C PRO A 29 -17.24 -22.81 -31.33
N VAL A 30 -17.44 -21.50 -31.49
CA VAL A 30 -17.37 -20.55 -30.38
C VAL A 30 -18.34 -21.07 -29.32
N GLY A 31 -17.82 -21.40 -28.13
CA GLY A 31 -18.62 -21.92 -27.03
C GLY A 31 -19.79 -21.00 -26.68
N PRO A 32 -20.83 -21.50 -25.99
CA PRO A 32 -22.04 -20.74 -25.77
C PRO A 32 -21.70 -19.39 -25.13
N GLU A 33 -22.04 -18.33 -25.85
CA GLU A 33 -22.03 -16.96 -25.37
C GLU A 33 -22.97 -16.94 -24.15
N LEU A 34 -22.38 -16.86 -22.95
CA LEU A 34 -23.10 -16.93 -21.68
C LEU A 34 -24.14 -15.79 -21.63
N PRO A 35 -25.45 -16.09 -21.56
CA PRO A 35 -26.47 -15.05 -21.59
C PRO A 35 -26.79 -14.63 -20.15
N HIS A 36 -25.94 -13.79 -19.55
CA HIS A 36 -26.32 -13.05 -18.34
C HIS A 36 -25.68 -11.65 -18.34
N PRO A 37 -26.43 -10.55 -18.16
CA PRO A 37 -25.81 -9.31 -17.70
C PRO A 37 -25.08 -9.62 -16.38
N PRO A 38 -23.86 -9.10 -16.15
CA PRO A 38 -23.14 -9.37 -14.92
C PRO A 38 -24.00 -8.94 -13.72
N PRO A 39 -24.03 -9.71 -12.61
CA PRO A 39 -24.75 -9.32 -11.41
C PRO A 39 -24.26 -7.93 -10.96
N ALA A 40 -25.19 -7.11 -10.49
CA ALA A 40 -25.01 -5.68 -10.36
C ALA A 40 -24.08 -5.35 -9.18
N GLY A 41 -22.83 -5.07 -9.52
CA GLY A 41 -21.88 -4.34 -8.67
C GLY A 41 -20.42 -4.70 -8.91
N ALA A 42 -19.60 -3.70 -9.23
CA ALA A 42 -18.15 -3.80 -9.18
C ALA A 42 -17.59 -3.09 -7.94
N ILE A 43 -16.44 -3.52 -7.46
CA ILE A 43 -15.69 -2.83 -6.39
C ILE A 43 -14.36 -2.35 -6.95
N TRP A 44 -14.01 -1.09 -6.66
CA TRP A 44 -12.66 -0.59 -6.88
C TRP A 44 -11.86 -0.62 -5.59
N LEU A 45 -10.91 -1.54 -5.48
CA LEU A 45 -9.99 -1.66 -4.36
C LEU A 45 -8.68 -0.93 -4.67
N VAL A 46 -8.41 0.17 -3.97
CA VAL A 46 -7.11 0.84 -4.03
C VAL A 46 -6.24 0.28 -2.92
N SER A 47 -5.26 -0.56 -3.27
CA SER A 47 -4.50 -1.37 -2.32
C SER A 47 -3.07 -0.86 -2.11
N GLY A 48 -2.66 -0.78 -0.85
CA GLY A 48 -1.30 -0.45 -0.41
C GLY A 48 -0.84 -1.21 0.83
N ILE A 49 -1.63 -2.18 1.33
CA ILE A 49 -1.28 -3.04 2.47
C ILE A 49 -1.31 -4.51 2.08
N GLY A 50 -0.70 -5.36 2.91
CA GLY A 50 -0.62 -6.82 2.72
C GLY A 50 -1.97 -7.53 2.69
N GLU A 51 -3.05 -6.85 3.10
CA GLU A 51 -4.38 -7.47 3.24
C GLU A 51 -5.19 -7.37 1.96
N GLY A 52 -4.78 -6.50 1.02
CA GLY A 52 -5.43 -6.32 -0.27
C GLY A 52 -5.62 -7.65 -1.04
N PRO A 53 -4.56 -8.49 -1.21
CA PRO A 53 -4.70 -9.81 -1.84
C PRO A 53 -5.71 -10.73 -1.15
N ARG A 54 -5.73 -10.74 0.19
CA ARG A 54 -6.69 -11.55 0.96
C ARG A 54 -8.11 -11.04 0.78
N LEU A 55 -8.30 -9.71 0.80
CA LEU A 55 -9.60 -9.08 0.59
C LEU A 55 -10.11 -9.34 -0.83
N ALA A 56 -9.27 -9.15 -1.84
CA ALA A 56 -9.65 -9.41 -3.24
C ALA A 56 -10.07 -10.86 -3.44
N ARG A 57 -9.31 -11.83 -2.91
CA ARG A 57 -9.69 -13.24 -2.99
C ARG A 57 -11.07 -13.52 -2.36
N ALA A 58 -11.33 -12.95 -1.18
CA ALA A 58 -12.61 -13.11 -0.49
C ALA A 58 -13.78 -12.48 -1.27
N LEU A 59 -13.56 -11.31 -1.88
CA LEU A 59 -14.58 -10.65 -2.69
C LEU A 59 -14.85 -11.38 -4.01
N LEU A 60 -13.81 -11.86 -4.70
CA LEU A 60 -13.96 -12.68 -5.91
C LEU A 60 -14.71 -13.98 -5.61
N ALA A 61 -14.43 -14.63 -4.47
CA ALA A 61 -15.14 -15.82 -4.03
C ALA A 61 -16.64 -15.57 -3.75
N ARG A 62 -17.04 -14.32 -3.51
CA ARG A 62 -18.44 -13.91 -3.37
C ARG A 62 -19.09 -13.46 -4.68
N GLY A 63 -18.37 -13.54 -5.80
CA GLY A 63 -18.86 -13.18 -7.12
C GLY A 63 -18.69 -11.70 -7.50
N TRP A 64 -17.97 -10.90 -6.70
CA TRP A 64 -17.71 -9.50 -7.06
C TRP A 64 -16.82 -9.39 -8.29
N ARG A 65 -17.14 -8.43 -9.18
CA ARG A 65 -16.17 -7.91 -10.15
C ARG A 65 -15.27 -6.89 -9.45
N LEU A 66 -13.96 -7.04 -9.60
CA LEU A 66 -12.98 -6.19 -8.94
C LEU A 66 -12.11 -5.45 -9.93
N ARG A 67 -11.92 -4.16 -9.69
CA ARG A 67 -10.73 -3.44 -10.14
C ARG A 67 -9.80 -3.28 -8.94
N VAL A 68 -8.53 -3.62 -9.08
CA VAL A 68 -7.51 -3.43 -8.05
C VAL A 68 -6.43 -2.51 -8.58
N SER A 69 -6.16 -1.42 -7.87
CA SER A 69 -5.05 -0.52 -8.19
C SER A 69 -3.92 -0.66 -7.15
N VAL A 70 -2.70 -0.92 -7.61
CA VAL A 70 -1.49 -1.03 -6.81
C VAL A 70 -0.36 -0.20 -7.41
N VAL A 71 0.55 0.32 -6.59
CA VAL A 71 1.60 1.23 -7.08
C VAL A 71 2.72 0.51 -7.83
N GLY A 72 3.16 -0.66 -7.35
CA GLY A 72 4.34 -1.34 -7.86
C GLY A 72 4.06 -2.78 -8.28
N GLU A 73 4.82 -3.26 -9.27
CA GLU A 73 4.67 -4.61 -9.83
C GLU A 73 4.77 -5.71 -8.77
N ALA A 74 5.67 -5.56 -7.79
CA ALA A 74 5.81 -6.52 -6.69
C ALA A 74 4.52 -6.69 -5.88
N ALA A 75 3.77 -5.61 -5.67
CA ALA A 75 2.46 -5.68 -5.03
C ALA A 75 1.42 -6.33 -5.96
N GLY A 76 1.51 -6.08 -7.27
CA GLY A 76 0.64 -6.71 -8.28
C GLY A 76 0.79 -8.23 -8.32
N ARG A 77 2.01 -8.77 -8.18
CA ARG A 77 2.26 -10.21 -8.17
C ARG A 77 1.58 -10.97 -7.03
N ALA A 78 1.16 -10.28 -5.97
CA ALA A 78 0.43 -10.91 -4.87
C ALA A 78 -1.03 -11.23 -5.23
N TYR A 79 -1.54 -10.73 -6.36
CA TYR A 79 -2.89 -10.98 -6.85
C TYR A 79 -2.88 -12.07 -7.93
N SER A 80 -3.56 -13.18 -7.67
CA SER A 80 -3.74 -14.24 -8.66
C SER A 80 -4.65 -13.75 -9.80
N PRO A 81 -4.32 -14.03 -11.07
CA PRO A 81 -5.19 -13.73 -12.20
C PRO A 81 -6.57 -14.36 -12.01
N HIS A 82 -7.62 -13.60 -12.34
CA HIS A 82 -9.00 -14.05 -12.24
C HIS A 82 -9.85 -13.33 -13.30
N PRO A 83 -10.80 -13.99 -13.98
CA PRO A 83 -11.58 -13.36 -15.06
C PRO A 83 -12.39 -12.15 -14.60
N ALA A 84 -12.81 -12.14 -13.33
CA ALA A 84 -13.51 -11.01 -12.71
C ALA A 84 -12.59 -9.97 -12.04
N LEU A 85 -11.27 -10.03 -12.26
CA LEU A 85 -10.28 -9.12 -11.67
C LEU A 85 -9.53 -8.34 -12.75
N GLU A 86 -9.68 -7.01 -12.73
CA GLU A 86 -8.86 -6.07 -13.47
C GLU A 86 -7.76 -5.53 -12.55
N LEU A 87 -6.49 -5.82 -12.83
CA LEU A 87 -5.36 -5.31 -12.06
C LEU A 87 -4.70 -4.13 -12.78
N GLN A 88 -4.61 -2.99 -12.11
CA GLN A 88 -3.91 -1.80 -12.57
C GLN A 88 -2.66 -1.57 -11.73
N VAL A 89 -1.50 -1.63 -12.38
CA VAL A 89 -0.21 -1.35 -11.75
C VAL A 89 0.26 0.06 -12.13
N GLY A 90 0.63 0.85 -11.13
CA GLY A 90 1.10 2.22 -11.28
C GLY A 90 0.49 3.16 -10.24
N ALA A 91 1.20 4.24 -9.91
CA ALA A 91 0.67 5.26 -9.02
C ALA A 91 -0.53 5.98 -9.67
N LEU A 92 -1.62 6.15 -8.92
CA LEU A 92 -2.73 7.01 -9.35
C LEU A 92 -2.26 8.47 -9.41
N ALA A 93 -2.48 9.12 -10.54
CA ALA A 93 -2.06 10.50 -10.80
C ALA A 93 -3.00 11.53 -10.14
N GLY A 94 -3.24 11.37 -8.84
CA GLY A 94 -4.04 12.28 -8.02
C GLY A 94 -5.54 12.32 -8.35
N ARG A 95 -6.21 13.36 -7.86
CA ARG A 95 -7.68 13.51 -7.91
C ARG A 95 -8.28 13.43 -9.31
N GLY A 96 -7.60 13.98 -10.31
CA GLY A 96 -8.08 13.96 -11.71
C GLY A 96 -8.20 12.54 -12.25
N ALA A 97 -7.15 11.73 -12.07
CA ALA A 97 -7.15 10.33 -12.49
C ALA A 97 -8.21 9.50 -11.74
N ILE A 98 -8.38 9.75 -10.44
CA ILE A 98 -9.43 9.07 -9.64
C ILE A 98 -10.82 9.40 -10.18
N ALA A 99 -11.09 10.69 -10.45
CA ALA A 99 -12.37 11.13 -10.98
C ALA A 99 -12.64 10.54 -12.37
N ALA A 100 -11.64 10.56 -13.25
CA ALA A 100 -11.75 9.98 -14.59
C ALA A 100 -12.04 8.47 -14.53
N ALA A 101 -11.37 7.73 -13.64
CA ALA A 101 -11.61 6.29 -13.47
C ALA A 101 -13.04 5.99 -13.01
N LEU A 102 -13.58 6.77 -12.06
CA LEU A 102 -14.97 6.64 -11.60
C LEU A 102 -15.98 6.98 -12.69
N VAL A 103 -15.77 8.08 -13.41
CA VAL A 103 -16.65 8.51 -14.51
C VAL A 103 -16.65 7.46 -15.63
N ALA A 104 -15.48 6.97 -16.04
CA ALA A 104 -15.37 5.93 -17.05
C ALA A 104 -16.10 4.64 -16.63
N ALA A 105 -16.00 4.25 -15.35
CA ALA A 105 -16.67 3.07 -14.83
C ALA A 105 -18.21 3.18 -14.86
N ARG A 106 -18.79 4.38 -14.75
CA ARG A 106 -20.26 4.58 -14.81
C ARG A 106 -20.86 4.07 -16.11
N HIS A 107 -20.14 4.16 -17.23
CA HIS A 107 -20.57 3.61 -18.51
C HIS A 107 -20.61 2.07 -18.55
N GLN A 108 -19.99 1.40 -17.57
CA GLN A 108 -19.88 -0.06 -17.47
C GLN A 108 -20.64 -0.62 -16.25
N GLY A 109 -21.62 0.13 -15.72
CA GLY A 109 -22.40 -0.22 -14.53
C GLY A 109 -21.89 0.38 -13.23
N GLY A 110 -20.76 1.09 -13.25
CA GLY A 110 -20.20 1.80 -12.10
C GLY A 110 -19.57 0.90 -11.04
N PHE A 111 -18.93 1.54 -10.06
CA PHE A 111 -18.53 0.87 -8.83
C PHE A 111 -19.62 1.05 -7.79
N ARG A 112 -20.02 -0.04 -7.14
CA ARG A 112 -20.88 0.03 -5.96
C ARG A 112 -20.10 0.61 -4.78
N TRP A 113 -18.85 0.17 -4.63
CA TRP A 113 -17.95 0.61 -3.57
C TRP A 113 -16.58 0.93 -4.11
N VAL A 114 -16.00 2.01 -3.60
CA VAL A 114 -14.55 2.19 -3.58
C VAL A 114 -14.07 1.75 -2.19
N VAL A 115 -13.00 0.98 -2.15
CA VAL A 115 -12.35 0.55 -0.91
C VAL A 115 -10.96 1.17 -0.85
N ASP A 116 -10.76 2.07 0.11
CA ASP A 116 -9.43 2.54 0.52
C ASP A 116 -8.76 1.45 1.36
N GLY A 117 -7.99 0.61 0.69
CA GLY A 117 -7.07 -0.36 1.30
C GLY A 117 -5.61 0.10 1.22
N THR A 118 -5.37 1.42 1.19
CA THR A 118 -4.01 1.96 1.12
C THR A 118 -3.30 1.85 2.47
N HIS A 119 -1.97 2.05 2.47
CA HIS A 119 -1.19 2.04 3.72
C HIS A 119 -1.68 3.16 4.67
N PRO A 120 -1.76 2.96 6.00
CA PRO A 120 -2.29 3.98 6.93
C PRO A 120 -1.56 5.35 6.88
N PHE A 121 -0.33 5.36 6.38
CA PHE A 121 0.50 6.56 6.16
C PHE A 121 0.53 7.02 4.69
N ALA A 122 -0.43 6.60 3.88
CA ALA A 122 -0.64 7.03 2.50
C ALA A 122 -1.66 8.18 2.45
N GLU A 123 -1.50 9.16 3.35
CA GLU A 123 -2.45 10.24 3.63
C GLU A 123 -2.95 10.97 2.38
N ARG A 124 -2.04 11.23 1.43
CA ARG A 124 -2.40 11.94 0.20
C ARG A 124 -3.42 11.18 -0.66
N ILE A 125 -3.21 9.89 -0.90
CA ILE A 125 -4.12 9.11 -1.75
C ILE A 125 -5.46 8.88 -1.03
N SER A 126 -5.44 8.62 0.29
CA SER A 126 -6.67 8.53 1.09
C SER A 126 -7.48 9.83 1.05
N ALA A 127 -6.81 10.98 1.20
CA ALA A 127 -7.47 12.29 1.11
C ALA A 127 -8.01 12.58 -0.30
N ASP A 128 -7.27 12.19 -1.34
CA ASP A 128 -7.70 12.36 -2.72
C ASP A 128 -8.89 11.45 -3.06
N LEU A 129 -8.91 10.20 -2.57
CA LEU A 129 -10.05 9.29 -2.69
C LEU A 129 -11.28 9.85 -1.99
N LEU A 130 -11.14 10.29 -0.74
CA LEU A 130 -12.23 10.88 0.04
C LEU A 130 -12.84 12.09 -0.67
N ALA A 131 -12.01 13.04 -1.08
CA ALA A 131 -12.46 14.27 -1.73
C ALA A 131 -13.20 13.97 -3.05
N VAL A 132 -12.68 13.06 -3.87
CA VAL A 132 -13.29 12.72 -5.16
C VAL A 132 -14.56 11.89 -4.96
N CYS A 133 -14.55 10.91 -4.07
CA CYS A 133 -15.71 10.06 -3.81
C CYS A 133 -16.88 10.88 -3.26
N ARG A 134 -16.62 11.78 -2.29
CA ARG A 134 -17.65 12.72 -1.77
C ARG A 134 -18.21 13.61 -2.88
N ARG A 135 -17.35 14.17 -3.73
CA ARG A 135 -17.78 15.05 -4.83
C ARG A 135 -18.63 14.33 -5.89
N LEU A 136 -18.43 13.03 -6.08
CA LEU A 136 -19.12 12.23 -7.10
C LEU A 136 -20.21 11.31 -6.51
N ASP A 137 -20.57 11.50 -5.25
CA ASP A 137 -21.52 10.64 -4.51
C ASP A 137 -21.19 9.14 -4.63
N GLN A 138 -19.90 8.81 -4.67
CA GLN A 138 -19.42 7.43 -4.75
C GLN A 138 -19.22 6.89 -3.33
N PRO A 139 -19.87 5.78 -2.95
CA PRO A 139 -19.63 5.16 -1.65
C PRO A 139 -18.18 4.72 -1.47
N LEU A 140 -17.58 5.11 -0.35
CA LEU A 140 -16.19 4.83 0.02
C LEU A 140 -16.16 4.14 1.39
N LEU A 141 -15.54 2.96 1.44
CA LEU A 141 -15.19 2.27 2.69
C LEU A 141 -13.67 2.25 2.86
N ARG A 142 -13.21 2.22 4.10
CA ARG A 142 -11.79 2.16 4.44
C ARG A 142 -11.47 0.87 5.16
N LEU A 143 -10.48 0.14 4.68
CA LEU A 143 -9.93 -1.01 5.39
C LEU A 143 -8.97 -0.52 6.47
N GLN A 144 -9.27 -0.84 7.72
CA GLN A 144 -8.40 -0.60 8.86
C GLN A 144 -7.56 -1.83 9.17
N ARG A 145 -6.33 -1.57 9.59
CA ARG A 145 -5.47 -2.57 10.21
C ARG A 145 -5.26 -2.20 11.68
N PRO A 146 -5.53 -3.11 12.62
CA PRO A 146 -5.33 -2.85 14.03
C PRO A 146 -3.82 -2.74 14.33
N PRO A 147 -3.43 -1.97 15.35
CA PRO A 147 -2.03 -1.92 15.78
C PRO A 147 -1.60 -3.29 16.31
N VAL A 148 -0.30 -3.61 16.20
CA VAL A 148 0.22 -4.89 16.69
C VAL A 148 0.16 -4.90 18.22
N PRO A 149 -0.52 -5.89 18.85
CA PRO A 149 -0.42 -6.13 20.28
C PRO A 149 1.00 -6.61 20.58
N VAL A 150 1.70 -5.97 21.52
CA VAL A 150 3.05 -6.39 21.96
C VAL A 150 3.05 -6.44 23.48
N PRO A 151 3.59 -7.50 24.12
CA PRO A 151 3.74 -7.53 25.57
C PRO A 151 4.59 -6.34 26.05
N ILE A 152 4.07 -5.60 27.03
CA ILE A 152 4.63 -4.36 27.58
C ILE A 152 5.32 -4.62 28.92
N GLN A 153 6.49 -4.02 29.18
CA GLN A 153 6.80 -3.58 30.55
C GLN A 153 6.08 -2.26 30.76
N ALA A 154 5.21 -2.20 31.77
CA ALA A 154 4.71 -0.93 32.24
C ALA A 154 5.91 -0.06 32.67
N ALA A 155 5.92 1.21 32.27
CA ALA A 155 6.87 2.17 32.77
C ALA A 155 6.78 2.15 34.31
N SER A 156 7.89 1.85 34.98
CA SER A 156 7.93 1.87 36.44
C SER A 156 7.69 3.30 36.91
N THR A 157 6.49 3.58 37.42
CA THR A 157 6.20 4.79 38.19
C THR A 157 6.81 4.61 39.58
N VAL A 158 8.13 4.67 39.68
CA VAL A 158 8.78 4.86 40.99
C VAL A 158 8.91 6.36 41.22
N PRO A 159 8.30 6.90 42.29
CA PRO A 159 8.57 8.26 42.74
C PRO A 159 10.07 8.40 43.03
N LEU A 160 10.65 9.50 42.57
CA LEU A 160 12.03 9.87 42.82
C LEU A 160 12.20 10.25 44.29
N GLU A 161 12.51 9.30 45.17
CA GLU A 161 13.01 9.59 46.51
C GLU A 161 14.33 8.86 46.80
N SER A 162 15.38 9.69 46.87
CA SER A 162 16.66 9.52 47.55
C SER A 162 17.61 8.37 47.15
N ALA A 163 18.78 8.79 46.69
CA ALA A 163 19.96 8.00 46.43
C ALA A 163 20.44 7.19 47.66
N GLY A 164 20.79 5.93 47.42
CA GLY A 164 21.59 5.09 48.29
C GLY A 164 22.60 4.32 47.45
N ALA A 165 23.88 4.47 47.78
CA ALA A 165 25.02 3.99 47.02
C ALA A 165 25.12 2.45 46.95
N GLY A 166 25.61 1.96 45.81
CA GLY A 166 26.29 0.67 45.69
C GLY A 166 25.43 -0.51 45.24
N SER A 167 25.51 -0.87 43.95
CA SER A 167 25.62 -2.27 43.58
C SER A 167 26.14 -2.43 42.15
N SER A 168 27.15 -3.29 42.05
CA SER A 168 27.76 -3.86 40.85
C SER A 168 26.75 -4.31 39.81
N LEU A 169 26.93 -3.87 38.56
CA LEU A 169 26.17 -4.32 37.40
C LEU A 169 26.56 -5.77 37.06
N SER A 170 25.68 -6.71 37.40
CA SER A 170 25.71 -8.06 36.83
C SER A 170 25.16 -8.01 35.40
N PRO A 171 25.82 -8.64 34.41
CA PRO A 171 25.26 -8.75 33.07
C PRO A 171 24.22 -9.88 33.04
N GLY A 172 22.96 -9.52 32.81
CA GLY A 172 21.88 -10.44 32.43
C GLY A 172 20.72 -10.53 33.43
N ILE A 173 19.62 -9.81 33.12
CA ILE A 173 18.30 -10.32 32.72
C ILE A 173 17.67 -9.12 31.99
N GLY A 174 17.42 -9.26 30.68
CA GLY A 174 17.00 -8.17 29.80
C GLY A 174 15.67 -7.56 30.23
N GLY A 175 15.68 -6.26 30.56
CA GLY A 175 14.44 -5.49 30.69
C GLY A 175 13.69 -5.50 29.36
N LEU A 176 12.36 -5.61 29.42
CA LEU A 176 11.52 -5.47 28.24
C LEU A 176 11.75 -4.06 27.64
N PRO A 177 11.81 -3.92 26.32
CA PRO A 177 12.14 -2.66 25.68
C PRO A 177 11.13 -1.58 26.04
N ARG A 178 11.63 -0.36 26.30
CA ARG A 178 10.77 0.82 26.49
C ARG A 178 10.07 1.14 25.17
N ARG A 179 8.74 1.25 25.21
CA ARG A 179 7.89 1.56 24.06
C ARG A 179 7.21 2.90 24.26
N HIS A 180 7.34 3.79 23.28
CA HIS A 180 6.69 5.09 23.28
C HIS A 180 5.80 5.22 22.05
N VAL A 181 4.53 5.62 22.22
CA VAL A 181 3.64 5.92 21.10
C VAL A 181 3.56 7.42 20.95
N LEU A 182 4.01 7.91 19.78
CA LEU A 182 4.03 9.33 19.43
C LEU A 182 2.80 9.66 18.61
N SER A 183 2.07 10.69 19.00
CA SER A 183 0.95 11.22 18.21
C SER A 183 1.46 12.02 17.02
N SER A 184 2.63 12.65 17.15
CA SER A 184 3.29 13.43 16.10
C SER A 184 4.81 13.25 16.14
N LEU A 185 5.52 13.71 15.10
CA LEU A 185 6.99 13.75 15.15
C LEU A 185 7.52 14.84 16.09
N ALA A 186 6.72 15.87 16.42
CA ALA A 186 7.10 16.90 17.38
C ALA A 186 7.27 16.33 18.80
N ASP A 187 6.58 15.23 19.12
CA ASP A 187 6.67 14.55 20.42
C ASP A 187 8.10 14.02 20.68
N LEU A 188 8.95 13.88 19.65
CA LEU A 188 10.36 13.51 19.80
C LEU A 188 11.15 14.49 20.68
N THR A 189 10.77 15.76 20.71
CA THR A 189 11.46 16.80 21.49
C THR A 189 11.36 16.56 23.00
N GLY A 190 10.30 15.89 23.46
CA GLY A 190 10.08 15.59 24.87
C GLY A 190 10.70 14.30 25.37
N LEU A 191 11.41 13.55 24.51
CA LEU A 191 12.01 12.26 24.87
C LEU A 191 13.46 12.42 25.29
N ASP A 192 13.89 11.61 26.27
CA ASP A 192 15.29 11.49 26.66
C ASP A 192 16.07 10.65 25.63
N LEU A 193 16.39 11.29 24.51
CA LEU A 193 17.25 10.73 23.46
C LEU A 193 18.65 11.36 23.47
N GLY A 194 18.95 12.23 24.44
CA GLY A 194 20.25 12.86 24.57
C GLY A 194 21.37 11.81 24.68
N GLY A 195 22.34 11.86 23.76
CA GLY A 195 23.42 10.87 23.71
C GLY A 195 23.11 9.59 22.93
N LYS A 196 21.83 9.32 22.61
CA LYS A 196 21.39 8.12 21.88
C LYS A 196 21.54 8.25 20.38
N ARG A 197 21.61 7.11 19.70
CA ARG A 197 21.63 6.97 18.24
C ARG A 197 20.30 6.41 17.75
N LEU A 198 19.58 7.20 16.96
CA LEU A 198 18.20 6.94 16.54
C LEU A 198 18.16 6.44 15.09
N LEU A 199 17.51 5.29 14.87
CA LEU A 199 17.19 4.80 13.52
C LEU A 199 15.77 5.22 13.11
N LEU A 200 15.68 6.04 12.07
CA LEU A 200 14.44 6.49 11.44
C LEU A 200 14.00 5.48 10.37
N ALA A 201 13.15 4.53 10.77
CA ALA A 201 12.55 3.51 9.91
C ALA A 201 11.18 3.93 9.33
N ILE A 202 10.95 5.24 9.15
CA ILE A 202 9.71 5.85 8.66
C ILE A 202 9.74 6.17 7.15
N GLY A 203 10.85 5.88 6.47
CA GLY A 203 11.09 6.23 5.07
C GLY A 203 11.40 7.72 4.86
N ALA A 204 11.63 8.13 3.61
CA ALA A 204 12.27 9.41 3.31
C ALA A 204 11.40 10.67 3.48
N ARG A 205 10.07 10.55 3.26
CA ARG A 205 9.16 11.71 3.11
C ARG A 205 9.11 12.66 4.31
N ARG A 206 9.35 12.15 5.53
CA ARG A 206 9.26 12.90 6.79
C ARG A 206 10.58 12.88 7.58
N LEU A 207 11.70 12.61 6.93
CA LEU A 207 13.01 12.61 7.60
C LEU A 207 13.38 14.00 8.10
N GLY A 208 13.23 15.04 7.29
CA GLY A 208 13.55 16.41 7.69
C GLY A 208 12.81 16.86 8.94
N GLU A 209 11.50 16.57 9.01
CA GLU A 209 10.68 16.84 10.20
C GLU A 209 11.14 16.05 11.43
N ALA A 210 11.40 14.74 11.28
CA ALA A 210 11.87 13.92 12.39
C ALA A 210 13.24 14.39 12.92
N LEU A 211 14.14 14.80 12.01
CA LEU A 211 15.45 15.33 12.36
C LEU A 211 15.36 16.66 13.08
N ALA A 212 14.45 17.55 12.64
CA ALA A 212 14.24 18.86 13.28
C ALA A 212 13.75 18.76 14.73
N HIS A 213 12.99 17.71 15.07
CA HIS A 213 12.41 17.52 16.40
C HIS A 213 13.19 16.55 17.31
N SER A 214 14.17 15.82 16.79
CA SER A 214 14.85 14.75 17.53
C SER A 214 16.12 15.23 18.25
N PRO A 215 16.19 15.16 19.59
CA PRO A 215 17.38 15.55 20.36
C PRO A 215 18.50 14.48 20.37
N ALA A 216 18.36 13.42 19.56
CA ALA A 216 19.34 12.34 19.47
C ALA A 216 20.74 12.83 19.04
N LYS A 217 21.79 12.21 19.59
CA LYS A 217 23.20 12.52 19.26
C LYS A 217 23.58 12.12 17.84
N GLY A 218 22.89 11.13 17.28
CA GLY A 218 23.12 10.71 15.90
C GLY A 218 21.88 10.06 15.29
N HIS A 219 21.67 10.30 14.01
CA HIS A 219 20.50 9.81 13.28
C HIS A 219 20.94 8.94 12.10
N PHE A 220 20.17 7.87 11.90
CA PHE A 220 20.33 6.92 10.81
C PHE A 220 18.96 6.77 10.16
N ALA A 221 18.91 6.44 8.87
CA ALA A 221 17.63 6.22 8.20
C ALA A 221 17.65 4.99 7.31
N ARG A 222 16.52 4.28 7.32
CA ARG A 222 16.21 3.25 6.33
C ARG A 222 15.23 3.82 5.31
N ILE A 223 15.65 3.85 4.05
CA ILE A 223 14.87 4.39 2.93
C ILE A 223 14.73 3.38 1.80
N LEU A 224 13.71 3.56 0.96
CA LEU A 224 13.57 2.74 -0.25
C LEU A 224 14.72 3.02 -1.22
N PRO A 225 15.17 2.03 -1.99
CA PRO A 225 16.29 2.17 -2.93
C PRO A 225 15.80 2.83 -4.23
N ASN A 226 15.45 4.11 -4.16
CA ASN A 226 15.12 4.92 -5.33
C ASN A 226 15.71 6.34 -5.23
N PRO A 227 15.96 7.01 -6.39
CA PRO A 227 16.61 8.31 -6.41
C PRO A 227 15.89 9.40 -5.61
N ALA A 228 14.55 9.43 -5.65
CA ALA A 228 13.77 10.44 -4.94
C ALA A 228 13.89 10.31 -3.41
N ALA A 229 13.87 9.07 -2.90
CA ALA A 229 14.06 8.80 -1.48
C ALA A 229 15.47 9.18 -1.01
N LEU A 230 16.49 8.88 -1.82
CA LEU A 230 17.87 9.26 -1.53
C LEU A 230 18.04 10.79 -1.53
N ALA A 231 17.51 11.48 -2.53
CA ALA A 231 17.58 12.94 -2.63
C ALA A 231 16.93 13.63 -1.41
N LEU A 232 15.76 13.17 -0.98
CA LEU A 232 15.10 13.67 0.23
C LEU A 232 15.94 13.43 1.49
N ALA A 233 16.58 12.27 1.62
CA ALA A 233 17.41 11.96 2.78
C ALA A 233 18.69 12.83 2.82
N ARG A 234 19.30 13.10 1.67
CA ARG A 234 20.43 14.03 1.54
C ARG A 234 20.06 15.46 1.84
N ALA A 235 18.93 15.92 1.32
CA ALA A 235 18.40 17.26 1.60
C ALA A 235 18.11 17.45 3.09
N ALA A 236 17.76 16.38 3.80
CA ALA A 236 17.58 16.39 5.25
C ALA A 236 18.90 16.35 6.05
N GLY A 237 20.06 16.26 5.39
CA GLY A 237 21.39 16.32 6.02
C GLY A 237 22.02 14.98 6.38
N LEU A 238 21.46 13.84 5.95
CA LEU A 238 22.05 12.53 6.25
C LEU A 238 23.19 12.17 5.28
N GLY A 239 24.34 11.77 5.84
CA GLY A 239 25.51 11.30 5.12
C GLY A 239 25.42 9.83 4.67
N ASP A 240 26.38 9.40 3.83
CA ASP A 240 26.43 8.05 3.23
C ASP A 240 26.46 6.96 4.30
N GLY A 241 27.22 7.20 5.37
CA GLY A 241 27.36 6.27 6.49
C GLY A 241 26.12 6.17 7.38
N GLN A 242 25.10 7.01 7.15
CA GLN A 242 23.87 7.09 7.95
C GLN A 242 22.64 6.53 7.22
N LEU A 243 22.80 6.04 5.99
CA LEU A 243 21.70 5.63 5.14
C LEU A 243 21.76 4.14 4.79
N ALA A 244 20.61 3.47 4.95
CA ALA A 244 20.36 2.15 4.41
C ALA A 244 19.29 2.24 3.31
N CYS A 245 19.74 2.13 2.05
CA CYS A 245 18.87 2.10 0.88
C CYS A 245 18.46 0.66 0.57
N LEU A 246 17.34 0.21 1.14
CA LEU A 246 16.88 -1.16 0.98
C LEU A 246 15.36 -1.27 1.07
N HIS A 247 14.81 -2.29 0.40
CA HIS A 247 13.39 -2.62 0.56
C HIS A 247 13.18 -3.29 1.93
N PRO A 248 12.13 -2.93 2.67
CA PRO A 248 11.75 -3.68 3.86
C PRO A 248 11.57 -5.14 3.48
N VAL A 249 12.39 -6.01 4.08
CA VAL A 249 12.30 -7.44 3.81
C VAL A 249 11.06 -7.96 4.51
N GLY A 250 10.12 -8.51 3.73
CA GLY A 250 8.91 -9.11 4.28
C GLY A 250 9.19 -10.44 5.00
N ALA A 251 8.18 -10.96 5.70
CA ALA A 251 8.24 -12.23 6.44
C ALA A 251 8.57 -13.47 5.57
N ALA A 252 8.58 -13.34 4.24
CA ALA A 252 8.94 -14.40 3.30
C ALA A 252 10.46 -14.62 3.13
N SER A 253 11.31 -13.82 3.78
CA SER A 253 12.75 -14.08 3.82
C SER A 253 13.06 -15.27 4.73
N PRO A 254 14.05 -16.12 4.38
CA PRO A 254 14.52 -17.19 5.26
C PRO A 254 15.04 -16.68 6.61
N THR A 255 15.53 -15.42 6.63
CA THR A 255 16.05 -14.76 7.83
C THR A 255 15.48 -13.34 7.94
N PRO A 256 14.21 -13.18 8.34
CA PRO A 256 13.60 -11.86 8.52
C PRO A 256 14.42 -11.01 9.50
N GLY A 257 14.64 -9.75 9.17
CA GLY A 257 15.36 -8.81 10.03
C GLY A 257 16.88 -8.98 10.11
N ALA A 258 17.49 -9.90 9.37
CA ALA A 258 18.95 -10.11 9.44
C ALA A 258 19.74 -8.84 9.10
N ILE A 259 19.30 -8.09 8.09
CA ILE A 259 19.95 -6.85 7.68
C ILE A 259 19.68 -5.75 8.71
N GLU A 260 18.43 -5.57 9.15
CA GLU A 260 18.07 -4.61 10.19
C GLU A 260 18.88 -4.83 11.48
N ARG A 261 19.04 -6.09 11.90
CA ARG A 261 19.84 -6.48 13.06
C ARG A 261 21.32 -6.12 12.88
N ALA A 262 21.89 -6.42 11.72
CA ALA A 262 23.27 -6.07 11.39
C ALA A 262 23.49 -4.54 11.36
N LEU A 263 22.54 -3.79 10.80
CA LEU A 263 22.56 -2.33 10.78
C LEU A 263 22.52 -1.75 12.19
N CYS A 264 21.61 -2.24 13.04
CA CYS A 264 21.52 -1.78 14.43
C CYS A 264 22.83 -1.99 15.19
N ARG A 265 23.45 -3.17 15.06
CA ARG A 265 24.75 -3.47 15.68
C ARG A 265 25.88 -2.62 15.13
N ARG A 266 26.01 -2.54 13.80
CA ARG A 266 27.08 -1.78 13.13
C ARG A 266 27.02 -0.29 13.47
N TRP A 267 25.81 0.27 13.51
CA TRP A 267 25.62 1.67 13.82
C TRP A 267 25.50 1.95 15.31
N GLY A 268 25.47 0.95 16.18
CA GLY A 268 25.26 1.14 17.62
C GLY A 268 23.96 1.90 17.88
N ILE A 269 22.86 1.45 17.29
CA ILE A 269 21.54 2.07 17.47
C ILE A 269 21.04 1.79 18.89
N ASP A 270 20.47 2.80 19.53
CA ASP A 270 19.87 2.71 20.86
C ASP A 270 18.33 2.75 20.81
N ALA A 271 17.79 3.45 19.79
CA ALA A 271 16.35 3.63 19.62
C ALA A 271 15.94 3.52 18.14
N VAL A 272 14.75 2.99 17.89
CA VAL A 272 14.16 2.89 16.54
C VAL A 272 12.84 3.62 16.50
N LEU A 273 12.69 4.55 15.56
CA LEU A 273 11.41 5.15 15.21
C LEU A 273 10.80 4.43 14.00
N CYS A 274 9.64 3.82 14.17
CA CYS A 274 8.90 3.21 13.06
C CYS A 274 7.41 3.60 13.09
N ARG A 275 6.69 3.25 12.02
CA ARG A 275 5.26 3.55 11.87
C ARG A 275 4.42 2.46 12.53
N GLN A 276 3.42 2.87 13.32
CA GLN A 276 2.39 1.99 13.86
C GLN A 276 1.40 1.53 12.77
N SER A 277 1.90 0.82 11.76
CA SER A 277 1.15 0.44 10.55
C SER A 277 0.30 -0.82 10.68
N GLY A 278 0.37 -1.54 11.79
CA GLY A 278 -0.24 -2.84 12.05
C GLY A 278 0.37 -4.00 11.27
N GLY A 279 1.39 -3.74 10.44
CA GLY A 279 1.90 -4.69 9.45
C GLY A 279 3.21 -5.38 9.80
N VAL A 280 3.68 -6.21 8.88
CA VAL A 280 4.94 -6.98 8.96
C VAL A 280 6.13 -6.12 9.41
N THR A 281 6.24 -4.89 8.92
CA THR A 281 7.34 -3.99 9.32
C THR A 281 7.26 -3.54 10.77
N GLU A 282 6.04 -3.29 11.32
CA GLU A 282 5.87 -2.95 12.73
C GLU A 282 6.18 -4.17 13.61
N THR A 283 5.67 -5.35 13.24
CA THR A 283 5.97 -6.61 13.92
C THR A 283 7.47 -6.86 13.98
N LEU A 284 8.16 -6.74 12.83
CA LEU A 284 9.60 -6.94 12.73
C LEU A 284 10.38 -6.00 13.66
N TRP A 285 10.06 -4.70 13.65
CA TRP A 285 10.75 -3.76 14.54
C TRP A 285 10.43 -3.99 16.00
N SER A 286 9.21 -4.43 16.32
CA SER A 286 8.85 -4.79 17.68
C SER A 286 9.68 -5.96 18.19
N GLU A 287 9.82 -7.03 17.39
CA GLU A 287 10.64 -8.20 17.71
C GLU A 287 12.13 -7.84 17.82
N LEU A 288 12.67 -7.08 16.87
CA LEU A 288 14.09 -6.69 16.88
C LEU A 288 14.44 -5.77 18.04
N CYS A 289 13.55 -4.87 18.45
CA CYS A 289 13.80 -4.01 19.61
C CYS A 289 13.80 -4.83 20.91
N VAL A 290 12.94 -5.84 21.04
CA VAL A 290 12.99 -6.80 22.16
C VAL A 290 14.31 -7.57 22.14
N GLU A 291 14.65 -8.15 20.99
CA GLU A 291 15.86 -8.99 20.84
C GLU A 291 17.14 -8.23 21.17
N LEU A 292 17.25 -6.98 20.73
CA LEU A 292 18.44 -6.15 20.84
C LEU A 292 18.44 -5.21 22.05
N GLY A 293 17.36 -5.19 22.84
CA GLY A 293 17.22 -4.28 23.99
C GLY A 293 17.14 -2.80 23.60
N LEU A 294 16.52 -2.49 22.44
CA LEU A 294 16.41 -1.13 21.91
C LEU A 294 15.11 -0.45 22.35
N GLU A 295 15.12 0.87 22.46
CA GLU A 295 13.90 1.64 22.66
C GLU A 295 13.07 1.70 21.35
N LEU A 296 11.77 1.42 21.43
CA LEU A 296 10.87 1.45 20.29
C LEU A 296 9.96 2.68 20.34
N LEU A 297 10.11 3.57 19.37
CA LEU A 297 9.25 4.72 19.16
C LEU A 297 8.27 4.41 18.01
N LEU A 298 6.98 4.45 18.29
CA LEU A 298 5.92 4.20 17.31
C LEU A 298 5.20 5.49 16.98
N LEU A 299 5.35 5.97 15.75
CA LEU A 299 4.51 7.04 15.23
C LEU A 299 3.11 6.47 14.99
N ARG A 300 2.11 7.04 15.66
CA ARG A 300 0.70 6.69 15.55
C ARG A 300 0.21 6.91 14.12
N GLN A 301 -0.76 6.09 13.70
CA GLN A 301 -1.44 6.28 12.42
C GLN A 301 -2.07 7.68 12.36
N PRO A 302 -1.90 8.43 11.26
CA PRO A 302 -2.59 9.69 11.05
C PRO A 302 -4.10 9.49 11.15
N ARG A 303 -4.79 10.36 11.89
CA ARG A 303 -6.25 10.44 11.90
C ARG A 303 -6.63 11.74 11.20
N GLY A 304 -7.36 11.65 10.10
CA GLY A 304 -8.01 12.81 9.50
C GLY A 304 -9.42 12.92 10.06
N ASP A 305 -9.81 14.12 10.52
CA ASP A 305 -11.10 14.36 11.17
C ASP A 305 -12.30 14.02 10.26
N ASP A 306 -12.10 14.11 8.94
CA ASP A 306 -13.13 13.86 7.92
C ASP A 306 -13.11 12.46 7.28
N GLN A 307 -12.18 11.57 7.70
CA GLN A 307 -12.10 10.23 7.10
C GLN A 307 -13.22 9.33 7.61
N PRO A 308 -13.83 8.50 6.74
CA PRO A 308 -14.76 7.48 7.19
C PRO A 308 -14.07 6.56 8.22
N PRO A 309 -14.82 6.04 9.21
CA PRO A 309 -14.28 5.11 10.17
C PRO A 309 -13.70 3.91 9.41
N GLY A 310 -12.51 3.51 9.82
CA GLY A 310 -11.88 2.32 9.26
C GLY A 310 -12.58 1.07 9.78
N LEU A 311 -12.84 0.12 8.88
CA LEU A 311 -13.43 -1.17 9.19
C LEU A 311 -12.35 -2.25 9.19
N GLU A 312 -12.33 -3.06 10.26
CA GLU A 312 -11.55 -4.30 10.33
C GLU A 312 -11.96 -5.27 9.21
N PHE A 313 -11.09 -6.22 8.88
CA PHE A 313 -11.28 -7.13 7.73
C PHE A 313 -12.66 -7.80 7.69
N SER A 314 -13.12 -8.38 8.81
CA SER A 314 -14.41 -9.07 8.87
C SER A 314 -15.59 -8.12 8.73
N ALA A 315 -15.57 -6.99 9.45
CA ALA A 315 -16.63 -5.97 9.38
C ALA A 315 -16.72 -5.33 7.99
N LEU A 316 -15.58 -5.10 7.32
CA LEU A 316 -15.54 -4.61 5.96
C LEU A 316 -16.18 -5.61 4.99
N LEU A 317 -15.84 -6.90 5.13
CA LEU A 317 -16.43 -7.95 4.31
C LEU A 317 -17.95 -8.06 4.52
N GLU A 318 -18.44 -7.90 5.75
CA GLU A 318 -19.88 -7.86 6.03
C GLU A 318 -20.55 -6.64 5.40
N ALA A 319 -19.96 -5.46 5.55
CA ALA A 319 -20.47 -4.21 4.98
C ALA A 319 -20.52 -4.23 3.44
N LEU A 320 -19.53 -4.86 2.80
CA LEU A 320 -19.50 -5.02 1.34
C LEU A 320 -20.57 -6.00 0.85
N GLY A 321 -20.89 -7.03 1.64
CA GLY A 321 -21.92 -8.01 1.32
C GLY A 321 -21.63 -8.82 0.04
N TYR A 322 -22.70 -9.08 -0.72
CA TYR A 322 -22.71 -9.84 -1.97
C TYR A 322 -23.14 -8.95 -3.14
N PRO A 323 -22.70 -9.25 -4.37
CA PRO A 323 -23.25 -8.59 -5.56
C PRO A 323 -24.76 -8.85 -5.64
N ALA A 324 -25.52 -7.84 -6.08
CA ALA A 324 -26.97 -7.93 -6.22
C ALA A 324 -27.38 -8.63 -7.52
#